data_AF-A0A2N1Y0T9-F1
#
_entry.id   AF-A0A2N1Y0T9-F1
#
_cell.length_a   1.000
_cell.length_b   1.000
_cell.length_c   1.000
_cell.angle_alpha   90.00
_cell.angle_beta   90.00
_cell.angle_gamma   90.00
#
_symmetry.space_group_name_H-M   'P 1'
#
loop_
_entity.id
_entity.type
_entity.pdbx_description
1 polymer ?
#
loop_
_entity_poly.entity_id
_entity_poly.type
_entity_poly.pdbx_seq_one_letter_code
_entity_poly.pdbx_strand_id
1 'polypeptide(L)'
;MTANYPPNFTESLLQRARGVRLAAFDVDGTLTDGRLHYDQNGAEAKAFHAQDGLGLKLLAQTGISVALITARNSPIVAARAAELGITLVFQGVHDKAECLRALCTEHGLLTEQAAFMGDDLPDLGALCLSGLAAGPANAHALLRPYLHWRADR
;
A
#
# COMPACT_ATOMS: atom_id res chain seq x y z
N MET A 1 33.05 -8.71 -2.18
CA MET A 1 32.21 -9.04 -1.00
C MET A 1 30.76 -8.89 -1.43
N THR A 2 30.15 -9.99 -1.87
CA THR A 2 28.73 -10.02 -2.23
C THR A 2 27.92 -10.02 -0.94
N ALA A 3 27.40 -8.86 -0.56
CA ALA A 3 26.45 -8.77 0.54
C ALA A 3 25.28 -9.72 0.25
N ASN A 4 24.96 -10.60 1.20
CA ASN A 4 23.78 -11.47 1.16
C ASN A 4 22.53 -10.59 1.06
N TYR A 5 22.04 -10.36 -0.15
CA TYR A 5 20.73 -9.74 -0.39
C TYR A 5 19.61 -10.78 -0.16
N PRO A 6 18.39 -10.34 0.21
CA PRO A 6 17.30 -11.18 0.74
C PRO A 6 16.60 -11.95 -0.42
N PRO A 7 15.43 -12.62 -0.25
CA PRO A 7 15.03 -13.83 -1.00
C PRO A 7 15.14 -13.72 -2.52
N ASN A 8 15.28 -14.86 -3.21
CA ASN A 8 15.38 -14.96 -4.67
C ASN A 8 14.15 -14.35 -5.38
N PHE A 9 14.10 -13.03 -5.51
CA PHE A 9 13.11 -12.33 -6.31
C PHE A 9 13.39 -12.57 -7.81
N THR A 10 12.33 -12.69 -8.61
CA THR A 10 12.48 -12.83 -10.05
C THR A 10 13.00 -11.54 -10.67
N GLU A 11 13.77 -11.62 -11.77
CA GLU A 11 14.23 -10.41 -12.48
C GLU A 11 13.04 -9.57 -12.96
N SER A 12 11.94 -10.21 -13.36
CA SER A 12 10.71 -9.51 -13.75
C SER A 12 10.12 -8.66 -12.62
N LEU A 13 10.16 -9.15 -11.38
CA LEU A 13 9.72 -8.40 -10.20
C LEU A 13 10.66 -7.24 -9.89
N LEU A 14 11.98 -7.49 -9.95
CA LEU A 14 12.99 -6.46 -9.72
C LEU A 14 12.92 -5.32 -10.76
N GLN A 15 12.64 -5.65 -12.03
CA GLN A 15 12.43 -4.67 -13.09
C GLN A 15 11.22 -3.76 -12.80
N ARG A 16 10.09 -4.35 -12.38
CA ARG A 16 8.90 -3.56 -11.96
C ARG A 16 9.22 -2.65 -10.79
N ALA A 17 9.88 -3.17 -9.75
CA ALA A 17 10.24 -2.41 -8.56
C ALA A 17 11.16 -1.21 -8.87
N ARG A 18 12.12 -1.35 -9.79
CA ARG A 18 13.00 -0.25 -10.24
C ARG A 18 12.22 0.92 -10.89
N GLY A 19 11.08 0.63 -11.50
CA GLY A 19 10.22 1.62 -12.16
C GLY A 19 9.38 2.46 -11.19
N VAL A 20 9.23 2.02 -9.94
CA VAL A 20 8.34 2.64 -8.95
C VAL A 20 8.81 4.04 -8.57
N ARG A 21 7.90 4.99 -8.60
CA ARG A 21 8.05 6.39 -8.13
C ARG A 21 6.95 6.79 -7.15
N LEU A 22 5.85 6.04 -7.12
CA LEU A 22 4.76 6.19 -6.18
C LEU A 22 4.38 4.83 -5.59
N ALA A 23 4.27 4.73 -4.27
CA ALA A 23 3.83 3.54 -3.56
C ALA A 23 2.55 3.86 -2.77
N ALA A 24 1.43 3.29 -3.21
CA ALA A 24 0.14 3.43 -2.57
C ALA A 24 -0.22 2.16 -1.79
N PHE A 25 -0.84 2.33 -0.63
CA PHE A 25 -1.22 1.24 0.26
C PHE A 25 -2.70 1.39 0.63
N ASP A 26 -3.42 0.27 0.60
CA ASP A 26 -4.59 0.12 1.46
C ASP A 26 -4.17 0.18 2.95
N VAL A 27 -5.13 0.39 3.83
CA VAL A 27 -4.92 0.43 5.27
C VAL A 27 -5.35 -0.88 5.95
N ASP A 28 -6.62 -1.26 5.82
CA ASP A 28 -7.23 -2.27 6.69
C ASP A 28 -7.06 -3.66 6.09
N GLY A 29 -6.14 -4.45 6.66
CA GLY A 29 -5.72 -5.74 6.10
C GLY A 29 -4.37 -5.67 5.40
N THR A 30 -3.90 -4.45 5.10
CA THR A 30 -2.57 -4.20 4.52
C THR A 30 -1.58 -3.60 5.54
N LEU A 31 -1.88 -2.42 6.10
CA LEU A 31 -1.07 -1.78 7.15
C LEU A 31 -1.53 -2.12 8.57
N THR A 32 -2.65 -2.83 8.67
CA THR A 32 -3.22 -3.43 9.88
C THR A 32 -3.51 -4.91 9.61
N ASP A 33 -3.91 -5.65 10.65
CA ASP A 33 -4.32 -7.05 10.52
C ASP A 33 -5.76 -7.24 10.00
N GLY A 34 -6.40 -6.16 9.55
CA GLY A 34 -7.78 -6.15 9.02
C GLY A 34 -8.87 -6.22 10.08
N ARG A 35 -8.52 -6.33 11.37
CA ARG A 35 -9.51 -6.36 12.45
C ARG A 35 -9.99 -4.96 12.78
N LEU A 36 -11.30 -4.85 13.02
CA LEU A 36 -11.93 -3.63 13.51
C LEU A 36 -12.29 -3.84 14.98
N HIS A 37 -11.65 -3.07 15.87
CA HIS A 37 -11.92 -3.11 17.29
C HIS A 37 -12.88 -1.98 17.65
N TYR A 38 -13.99 -2.32 18.31
CA TYR A 38 -14.95 -1.37 18.83
C TYR A 38 -15.09 -1.55 20.34
N ASP A 39 -15.11 -0.45 21.09
CA ASP A 39 -15.50 -0.48 22.49
C ASP A 39 -17.03 -0.40 22.64
N GLN A 40 -17.52 -0.51 23.88
CA GLN A 40 -18.94 -0.43 24.20
C GLN A 40 -19.59 0.93 23.90
N ASN A 41 -18.80 1.98 23.68
CA ASN A 41 -19.24 3.33 23.33
C ASN A 41 -19.17 3.58 21.81
N GLY A 42 -18.72 2.60 21.03
CA GLY A 42 -18.52 2.72 19.58
C GLY A 42 -17.19 3.36 19.17
N ALA A 43 -16.24 3.56 20.09
CA ALA A 43 -14.91 4.04 19.74
C ALA A 43 -14.13 2.95 19.00
N GLU A 44 -13.51 3.32 17.87
CA GLU A 44 -12.71 2.41 17.05
C GLU A 44 -11.24 2.40 17.51
N ALA A 45 -10.56 1.26 17.40
CA ALA A 45 -9.11 1.14 17.53
C ALA A 45 -8.52 0.33 16.37
N LYS A 46 -7.30 0.69 15.94
CA LYS A 46 -6.51 -0.01 14.92
C LYS A 46 -5.08 -0.23 15.41
N ALA A 47 -4.48 -1.36 15.07
CA ALA A 47 -3.08 -1.66 15.35
C ALA A 47 -2.25 -1.55 14.07
N PHE A 48 -1.17 -0.76 14.11
CA PHE A 48 -0.18 -0.66 13.04
C PHE A 48 1.14 -1.25 13.51
N HIS A 49 1.96 -1.71 12.57
CA HIS A 49 3.26 -2.27 12.89
C HIS A 49 4.38 -1.21 12.85
N ALA A 50 5.29 -1.26 13.83
CA ALA A 50 6.39 -0.30 13.92
C ALA A 50 7.42 -0.48 12.79
N GLN A 51 7.68 -1.73 12.38
CA GLN A 51 8.63 -2.03 11.29
C GLN A 51 8.15 -1.48 9.95
N ASP A 52 6.84 -1.50 9.70
CA ASP A 52 6.24 -0.92 8.49
C ASP A 52 6.42 0.59 8.48
N GLY A 53 6.32 1.23 9.65
CA GLY A 53 6.61 2.65 9.81
C GLY A 53 8.04 3.03 9.38
N LEU A 54 9.03 2.18 9.68
CA LEU A 54 10.40 2.36 9.17
C LEU A 54 10.46 2.19 7.65
N GLY A 55 9.83 1.13 7.11
CA GLY A 55 9.80 0.87 5.66
C GLY A 55 9.19 2.02 4.86
N LEU A 56 8.06 2.56 5.31
CA LEU A 56 7.38 3.70 4.67
C LEU A 56 8.25 4.97 4.70
N LYS A 57 8.94 5.23 5.82
CA LYS A 57 9.89 6.36 5.91
C LYS A 57 11.09 6.18 4.98
N LEU A 58 11.64 4.96 4.89
CA LEU A 58 12.75 4.66 4.00
C LEU A 58 12.34 4.83 2.52
N LEU A 59 11.14 4.41 2.13
CA LEU A 59 10.61 4.66 0.78
C LEU A 59 10.58 6.16 0.48
N ALA A 60 9.98 6.96 1.37
CA ALA A 60 9.90 8.41 1.20
C ALA A 60 11.29 9.07 1.09
N GLN A 61 12.27 8.62 1.88
CA GLN A 61 13.65 9.13 1.82
C GLN A 61 14.37 8.85 0.50
N THR A 62 13.93 7.86 -0.28
CA THR A 62 14.46 7.60 -1.63
C THR A 62 13.82 8.46 -2.72
N GLY A 63 12.89 9.35 -2.35
CA GLY A 63 12.12 10.17 -3.30
C GLY A 63 10.91 9.48 -3.89
N ILE A 64 10.50 8.32 -3.36
CA ILE A 64 9.24 7.66 -3.74
C ILE A 64 8.10 8.31 -2.96
N SER A 65 7.08 8.82 -3.65
CA SER A 65 5.86 9.30 -3.01
C SER A 65 5.13 8.15 -2.33
N VAL A 66 4.77 8.30 -1.06
CA VAL A 66 3.99 7.30 -0.31
C VAL A 66 2.56 7.81 -0.13
N ALA A 67 1.57 6.99 -0.44
CA ALA A 67 0.16 7.33 -0.32
C ALA A 67 -0.65 6.25 0.42
N LEU A 68 -1.67 6.68 1.17
CA LEU A 68 -2.67 5.80 1.78
C LEU A 68 -4.02 6.00 1.07
N ILE A 69 -4.64 4.91 0.62
CA ILE A 69 -5.94 4.94 -0.07
C ILE A 69 -6.88 3.92 0.59
N THR A 70 -7.85 4.40 1.36
CA THR A 70 -8.79 3.55 2.11
C THR A 70 -10.24 3.96 1.89
N ALA A 71 -11.14 2.97 1.91
CA ALA A 71 -12.58 3.19 1.85
C ALA A 71 -13.16 3.70 3.19
N ARG A 72 -12.42 3.53 4.29
CA ARG A 72 -12.88 3.98 5.62
C ARG A 72 -12.47 5.43 5.86
N ASN A 73 -13.26 6.12 6.68
CA ASN A 73 -12.90 7.41 7.25
C ASN A 73 -12.55 7.21 8.72
N SER A 74 -11.30 7.45 9.10
CA SER A 74 -10.80 7.22 10.45
C SER A 74 -9.78 8.29 10.86
N PRO A 75 -9.98 8.97 12.00
CA PRO A 75 -8.98 9.90 12.53
C PRO A 75 -7.68 9.19 12.93
N ILE A 76 -7.73 7.88 13.21
CA ILE A 76 -6.57 7.06 13.58
C ILE A 76 -5.61 6.94 12.40
N VAL A 77 -6.13 6.77 11.18
CA VAL A 77 -5.33 6.71 9.94
C VAL A 77 -4.63 8.04 9.70
N ALA A 78 -5.35 9.15 9.85
CA ALA A 78 -4.77 10.49 9.72
C ALA A 78 -3.66 10.75 10.74
N ALA A 79 -3.86 10.35 12.00
CA ALA A 79 -2.85 10.49 13.05
C ALA A 79 -1.59 9.66 12.74
N ARG A 80 -1.76 8.40 12.31
CA ARG A 80 -0.63 7.54 11.94
C ARG A 80 0.13 8.08 10.73
N ALA A 81 -0.58 8.54 9.71
CA ALA A 81 0.04 9.14 8.54
C ALA A 81 0.86 10.39 8.91
N ALA A 82 0.31 11.27 9.75
CA ALA A 82 0.99 12.46 10.24
C ALA A 82 2.27 12.12 11.03
N GLU A 83 2.23 11.11 11.91
CA GLU A 83 3.42 10.61 12.64
C GLU A 83 4.53 10.12 11.69
N LEU A 84 4.14 9.54 10.55
CA LEU A 84 5.07 9.05 9.54
C LEU A 84 5.52 10.13 8.53
N GLY A 85 4.89 11.30 8.54
CA GLY A 85 5.13 12.37 7.56
C GLY A 85 4.48 12.10 6.19
N ILE A 86 3.48 11.22 6.13
CA ILE A 86 2.75 10.90 4.90
C ILE A 86 1.64 11.94 4.70
N THR A 87 1.74 12.72 3.63
CA THR A 87 0.79 13.79 3.31
C THR A 87 -0.32 13.36 2.33
N LEU A 88 -0.06 12.32 1.54
CA LEU A 88 -0.99 11.78 0.55
C LEU A 88 -1.91 10.75 1.24
N VAL A 89 -3.00 11.23 1.84
CA VAL A 89 -3.95 10.39 2.59
C VAL A 89 -5.35 10.58 2.03
N PHE A 90 -5.89 9.54 1.39
CA PHE A 90 -7.20 9.54 0.76
C PHE A 90 -8.11 8.55 1.48
N GLN A 91 -9.13 9.09 2.16
CA GLN A 91 -10.11 8.34 2.94
C GLN A 91 -11.50 8.41 2.30
N GLY A 92 -12.35 7.43 2.58
CA GLY A 92 -13.68 7.35 1.95
C GLY A 92 -13.63 7.03 0.45
N VAL A 93 -12.52 6.46 -0.04
CA VAL A 93 -12.33 6.16 -1.46
C VAL A 93 -12.89 4.78 -1.79
N HIS A 94 -13.96 4.76 -2.58
CA HIS A 94 -14.56 3.51 -3.09
C HIS A 94 -13.95 3.09 -4.44
N ASP A 95 -13.62 4.03 -5.32
CA ASP A 95 -12.90 3.76 -6.57
C ASP A 95 -11.41 4.07 -6.39
N LYS A 96 -10.68 3.05 -5.91
CA LYS A 96 -9.24 3.17 -5.68
C LYS A 96 -8.44 3.26 -6.98
N ALA A 97 -8.96 2.72 -8.08
CA ALA A 97 -8.30 2.78 -9.38
C ALA A 97 -8.28 4.22 -9.91
N GLU A 98 -9.42 4.92 -9.83
CA GLU A 98 -9.51 6.33 -10.22
C GLU A 98 -8.64 7.21 -9.31
N CYS A 99 -8.67 6.98 -7.99
CA CYS A 99 -7.82 7.72 -7.05
C CYS A 99 -6.33 7.54 -7.38
N LEU A 100 -5.87 6.30 -7.65
CA LEU A 100 -4.49 6.03 -8.03
C LEU A 100 -4.13 6.71 -9.36
N ARG A 101 -5.03 6.68 -10.35
CA ARG A 101 -4.81 7.33 -11.65
C ARG A 101 -4.68 8.84 -11.53
N ALA A 102 -5.58 9.48 -10.79
CA ALA A 102 -5.58 10.90 -10.53
C ALA A 102 -4.28 11.32 -9.82
N LEU A 103 -3.86 10.55 -8.82
CA LEU A 103 -2.62 10.80 -8.11
C LEU A 103 -1.38 10.64 -9.01
N CYS A 104 -1.33 9.61 -9.85
CA CYS A 104 -0.25 9.50 -10.84
C CYS A 104 -0.21 10.72 -11.78
N THR A 105 -1.38 11.16 -12.24
CA THR A 105 -1.51 12.31 -13.14
C THR A 105 -1.02 13.61 -12.49
N GLU A 106 -1.40 13.87 -11.24
CA GLU A 106 -0.96 15.03 -10.46
C GLU A 106 0.56 15.09 -10.29
N HIS A 107 1.19 13.91 -10.14
CA HIS A 107 2.64 13.78 -10.01
C HIS A 107 3.38 13.65 -11.35
N GLY A 108 2.69 13.73 -12.50
CA GLY A 108 3.28 13.56 -13.82
C GLY A 108 3.85 12.16 -14.07
N LEU A 109 3.26 11.14 -13.44
CA LEU A 109 3.66 9.74 -13.50
C LEU A 109 2.71 8.93 -14.38
N LEU A 110 3.25 7.89 -14.99
CA LEU A 110 2.47 6.80 -15.57
C LEU A 110 2.07 5.81 -14.47
N THR A 111 0.94 5.11 -14.64
CA THR A 111 0.46 4.13 -13.65
C THR A 111 1.40 2.92 -13.52
N GLU A 112 2.20 2.64 -14.54
CA GLU A 112 3.29 1.66 -14.53
C GLU A 112 4.43 2.05 -13.59
N GLN A 113 4.51 3.32 -13.18
CA GLN A 113 5.46 3.81 -12.18
C GLN A 113 4.86 3.82 -10.77
N ALA A 114 3.63 3.34 -10.60
CA ALA A 114 3.01 3.16 -9.30
C ALA A 114 3.09 1.70 -8.84
N ALA A 115 3.33 1.51 -7.56
CA ALA A 115 3.04 0.29 -6.83
C ALA A 115 1.73 0.46 -6.05
N PHE A 116 0.91 -0.58 -5.98
CA PHE A 116 -0.24 -0.64 -5.10
C PHE A 116 -0.18 -1.92 -4.28
N MET A 117 -0.35 -1.82 -2.97
CA MET A 117 -0.50 -2.96 -2.08
C MET A 117 -1.89 -2.96 -1.44
N GLY A 118 -2.62 -4.06 -1.63
CA GLY A 118 -3.99 -4.25 -1.13
C GLY A 118 -4.29 -5.70 -0.82
N ASP A 119 -5.34 -5.96 -0.05
CA ASP A 119 -5.65 -7.28 0.50
C ASP A 119 -6.99 -7.84 0.02
N ASP A 120 -7.92 -7.06 -0.52
CA ASP A 120 -9.25 -7.56 -0.92
C ASP A 120 -9.79 -6.96 -2.23
N LEU A 121 -10.96 -7.42 -2.68
CA LEU A 121 -11.59 -7.08 -3.95
C LEU A 121 -11.74 -5.56 -4.24
N PRO A 122 -11.99 -4.67 -3.26
CA PRO A 122 -12.01 -3.22 -3.51
C PRO A 122 -10.67 -2.68 -4.06
N ASP A 123 -9.57 -3.39 -3.84
CA ASP A 123 -8.23 -3.02 -4.34
C ASP A 123 -7.98 -3.48 -5.77
N LEU A 124 -8.78 -4.41 -6.31
CA LEU A 124 -8.51 -5.09 -7.58
C LEU A 124 -8.28 -4.11 -8.74
N GLY A 125 -9.08 -3.05 -8.81
CA GLY A 125 -8.92 -2.03 -9.85
C GLY A 125 -7.57 -1.30 -9.77
N ALA A 126 -7.14 -0.92 -8.56
CA ALA A 126 -5.86 -0.25 -8.35
C ALA A 126 -4.67 -1.20 -8.56
N LEU A 127 -4.80 -2.46 -8.13
CA LEU A 127 -3.82 -3.51 -8.37
C LEU A 127 -3.60 -3.71 -9.87
N CYS A 128 -4.66 -3.93 -10.65
CA CYS A 128 -4.58 -4.12 -12.10
C CYS A 128 -4.01 -2.90 -12.86
N LEU A 129 -4.21 -1.69 -12.33
CA LEU A 129 -3.70 -0.46 -12.92
C LEU A 129 -2.21 -0.23 -12.65
N SER A 130 -1.71 -0.70 -11.51
CA SER A 130 -0.34 -0.43 -11.05
C SER A 130 0.73 -1.24 -11.80
N GLY A 131 1.90 -0.64 -12.00
CA GLY A 131 3.09 -1.34 -12.53
C GLY A 131 3.64 -2.42 -11.59
N LEU A 132 3.39 -2.27 -10.29
CA LEU A 132 3.70 -3.25 -9.26
C LEU A 132 2.51 -3.48 -8.31
N ALA A 133 1.62 -4.40 -8.68
CA ALA A 133 0.61 -4.98 -7.80
C ALA A 133 1.24 -5.92 -6.74
N ALA A 134 0.97 -5.63 -5.46
CA ALA A 134 1.43 -6.39 -4.31
C ALA A 134 0.27 -6.69 -3.34
N GLY A 135 0.44 -7.69 -2.49
CA GLY A 135 -0.52 -7.97 -1.41
C GLY A 135 0.14 -8.64 -0.20
N PRO A 136 -0.47 -8.50 0.99
CA PRO A 136 -0.02 -9.21 2.20
C PRO A 136 -0.19 -10.73 2.04
N ALA A 137 0.46 -11.52 2.90
CA ALA A 137 0.44 -12.98 2.79
C ALA A 137 -0.98 -13.58 2.84
N ASN A 138 -1.85 -12.94 3.63
CA ASN A 138 -3.25 -13.30 3.83
C ASN A 138 -4.22 -12.57 2.89
N ALA A 139 -3.74 -11.88 1.84
CA ALA A 139 -4.61 -11.26 0.84
C ALA A 139 -5.63 -12.27 0.27
N HIS A 140 -6.85 -11.79 0.03
CA HIS A 140 -7.96 -12.58 -0.45
C HIS A 140 -7.57 -13.40 -1.69
N ALA A 141 -7.94 -14.68 -1.71
CA ALA A 141 -7.41 -15.63 -2.69
C ALA A 141 -7.72 -15.24 -4.15
N LEU A 142 -8.81 -14.49 -4.38
CA LEU A 142 -9.18 -13.98 -5.72
C LEU A 142 -8.18 -12.98 -6.27
N LEU A 143 -7.38 -12.31 -5.43
CA LEU A 143 -6.36 -11.36 -5.90
C LEU A 143 -5.12 -12.05 -6.45
N ARG A 144 -4.86 -13.31 -6.07
CA ARG A 144 -3.60 -14.01 -6.40
C ARG A 144 -3.19 -13.94 -7.88
N PRO A 145 -4.09 -14.10 -8.87
CA PRO A 145 -3.71 -14.02 -10.28
C PRO A 145 -3.24 -12.63 -10.73
N TYR A 146 -3.56 -11.58 -9.95
CA TYR A 146 -3.31 -10.19 -10.28
C TYR A 146 -2.08 -9.61 -9.52
N LEU A 147 -1.56 -10.34 -8.54
CA LEU A 147 -0.40 -9.89 -7.77
C LEU A 147 0.91 -10.28 -8.47
N HIS A 148 1.80 -9.31 -8.66
CA HIS A 148 3.17 -9.58 -9.09
C HIS A 148 4.04 -10.09 -7.94
N TRP A 149 3.71 -9.68 -6.71
CA TRP A 149 4.38 -10.12 -5.49
C TRP A 149 3.38 -10.27 -4.35
N ARG A 150 3.63 -11.22 -3.47
CA ARG A 150 2.90 -11.41 -2.22
C ARG A 150 3.91 -11.54 -1.10
N ALA A 151 3.65 -10.87 0.02
CA ALA A 151 4.46 -11.04 1.22
C ALA A 151 4.44 -12.51 1.69
N ASP A 152 5.54 -12.95 2.32
CA ASP A 152 5.68 -14.30 2.84
C ASP A 152 5.00 -14.48 4.20
N ARG A 153 4.78 -13.38 4.93
CA ARG A 153 4.21 -13.32 6.27
C ARG A 153 3.32 -12.11 6.43
#